data_AF-S4RLG3-F1
#
_entry.id   AF-S4RLG3-F1
#
_cell.length_a   1.000
_cell.length_b   1.000
_cell.length_c   1.000
_cell.angle_alpha   90.00
_cell.angle_beta   90.00
_cell.angle_gamma   90.00
#
_symmetry.space_group_name_H-M   'P 1'
#
loop_
_entity.id
_entity.type
_entity.pdbx_description
1 polymer ?
#
loop_
_entity_poly.entity_id
_entity_poly.type
_entity_poly.pdbx_seq_one_letter_code
_entity_poly.pdbx_strand_id
1 'polypeptide(L)'
;GGKFPRDFSILTTLRTRPSLRAFLLAMYSSSSVQQLGLEVGPSPALLYEDQSGRPPPEDQPTFQEGPLINDGKWHRVAFSVEGKRVSLYVDCKLVGTQRLGRGSSPRLDTRGIMVFGTRILDDDVYEGDIQQLLIVSDPMAAKDQCTHFSPLCPSTQPNSKPHSLQAQEPEV
;
A
#
# COMPACT_ATOMS: atom_id res chain seq x y z
N GLY A 1 2.56 -15.16 17.65
CA GLY A 1 2.38 -14.17 16.56
C GLY A 1 3.50 -13.15 16.62
N GLY A 2 4.10 -12.82 15.48
CA GLY A 2 5.17 -11.82 15.40
C GLY A 2 4.67 -10.39 15.66
N LYS A 3 5.58 -9.48 16.05
CA LYS A 3 5.29 -8.04 16.16
C LYS A 3 5.24 -7.42 14.75
N PHE A 4 4.41 -6.38 14.55
CA PHE A 4 4.44 -5.61 13.31
C PHE A 4 5.85 -5.07 13.06
N PRO A 5 6.39 -5.20 11.83
CA PRO A 5 7.76 -4.85 11.53
C PRO A 5 8.01 -3.34 11.67
N ARG A 6 9.20 -2.97 12.16
CA ARG A 6 9.61 -1.56 12.26
C ARG A 6 9.71 -0.93 10.88
N ASP A 7 10.36 -1.62 9.95
CA ASP A 7 10.57 -1.22 8.56
C ASP A 7 9.84 -2.24 7.69
N PHE A 8 9.16 -1.81 6.64
CA PHE A 8 8.28 -2.66 5.87
C PHE A 8 8.00 -2.09 4.48
N SER A 9 7.43 -2.92 3.61
CA SER A 9 6.85 -2.49 2.34
C SER A 9 5.35 -2.76 2.32
N ILE A 10 4.59 -1.87 1.69
CA ILE A 10 3.21 -2.14 1.26
C ILE A 10 3.23 -2.28 -0.26
N LEU A 11 2.79 -3.42 -0.79
CA LEU A 11 2.78 -3.69 -2.22
C LEU A 11 1.34 -3.83 -2.70
N THR A 12 0.95 -3.06 -3.71
CA THR A 12 -0.38 -3.17 -4.30
C THR A 12 -0.33 -3.27 -5.82
N THR A 13 -1.27 -4.04 -6.37
CA THR A 13 -1.55 -4.07 -7.82
C THR A 13 -3.04 -3.94 -7.97
N LEU A 14 -3.47 -2.82 -8.54
CA LEU A 14 -4.86 -2.39 -8.48
C LEU A 14 -5.25 -1.65 -9.75
N ARG A 15 -6.55 -1.59 -10.01
CA ARG A 15 -7.18 -0.76 -11.03
C ARG A 15 -8.35 -0.04 -10.40
N THR A 16 -8.30 1.27 -10.34
CA THR A 16 -9.32 2.07 -9.65
C THR A 16 -10.26 2.73 -10.65
N ARG A 17 -11.52 2.93 -10.27
CA ARG A 17 -12.45 3.81 -11.01
C ARG A 17 -11.79 5.17 -11.30
N PRO A 18 -11.92 5.72 -12.53
CA PRO A 18 -11.34 7.00 -12.87
C PRO A 18 -11.74 8.12 -11.90
N SER A 19 -10.76 8.95 -11.53
CA SER A 19 -10.94 10.11 -10.64
C SER A 19 -11.37 9.78 -9.19
N LEU A 20 -11.45 8.50 -8.80
CA LEU A 20 -11.74 8.13 -7.42
C LEU A 20 -10.64 8.64 -6.48
N ARG A 21 -11.06 9.03 -5.28
CA ARG A 21 -10.19 9.20 -4.12
C ARG A 21 -10.79 8.45 -2.94
N ALA A 22 -10.12 7.39 -2.48
CA ALA A 22 -10.62 6.56 -1.39
C ALA A 22 -9.49 5.82 -0.67
N PHE A 23 -9.72 5.45 0.58
CA PHE A 23 -8.85 4.53 1.30
C PHE A 23 -8.98 3.11 0.77
N LEU A 24 -7.86 2.54 0.33
CA LEU A 24 -7.77 1.11 0.04
C LEU A 24 -7.60 0.30 1.33
N LEU A 25 -6.84 0.85 2.29
CA LEU A 25 -6.50 0.21 3.55
C LEU A 25 -6.45 1.23 4.67
N ALA A 26 -7.04 0.93 5.82
CA ALA A 26 -6.88 1.70 7.04
C ALA A 26 -6.68 0.76 8.24
N MET A 27 -5.64 0.99 9.03
CA MET A 27 -5.36 0.23 10.25
C MET A 27 -5.48 1.14 11.46
N TYR A 28 -6.21 0.67 12.47
CA TYR A 28 -6.50 1.38 13.70
C TYR A 28 -5.88 0.63 14.88
N SER A 29 -5.35 1.39 15.83
CA SER A 29 -4.86 0.86 17.10
C SER A 29 -6.01 0.38 18.00
N SER A 30 -5.68 -0.27 19.12
CA SER A 30 -6.67 -0.61 20.15
C SER A 30 -7.34 0.62 20.77
N SER A 31 -6.74 1.79 20.65
CA SER A 31 -7.30 3.09 21.06
C SER A 31 -8.08 3.80 19.94
N SER A 32 -8.40 3.10 18.84
CA SER A 32 -9.15 3.63 17.68
C SER A 32 -8.46 4.77 16.91
N VAL A 33 -7.15 4.94 17.08
CA VAL A 33 -6.34 5.88 16.30
C VAL A 33 -5.91 5.23 14.99
N GLN A 34 -6.14 5.88 13.84
CA GLN A 34 -5.64 5.41 12.55
C GLN A 34 -4.12 5.55 12.49
N GLN A 35 -3.40 4.42 12.53
CA GLN A 35 -1.93 4.41 12.55
C GLN A 35 -1.29 4.12 11.20
N LEU A 36 -2.03 3.52 10.28
CA LEU A 36 -1.57 3.27 8.91
C LEU A 36 -2.73 3.45 7.96
N GLY A 37 -2.50 4.08 6.82
CA GLY A 37 -3.49 4.23 5.78
C GLY A 37 -2.86 4.25 4.39
N LEU A 38 -3.50 3.60 3.43
CA LEU A 38 -3.18 3.70 2.02
C LEU A 38 -4.39 4.32 1.31
N GLU A 39 -4.23 5.55 0.86
CA GLU A 39 -5.22 6.25 0.06
C GLU A 39 -4.83 6.18 -1.42
N VAL A 40 -5.80 5.82 -2.25
CA VAL A 40 -5.68 5.83 -3.70
C VAL A 40 -6.40 7.08 -4.20
N GLY A 41 -5.70 7.90 -4.97
CA GLY A 41 -6.19 9.14 -5.56
C GLY A 41 -5.35 9.52 -6.79
N PRO A 42 -5.34 10.79 -7.21
CA PRO A 42 -4.46 11.23 -8.31
C PRO A 42 -2.99 10.93 -8.05
N SER A 43 -2.54 11.12 -6.81
CA SER A 43 -1.26 10.62 -6.30
C SER A 43 -1.56 9.75 -5.08
N PRO A 44 -1.00 8.53 -4.98
CA PRO A 44 -1.21 7.67 -3.82
C PRO A 44 -0.58 8.29 -2.57
N ALA A 45 -1.27 8.15 -1.43
CA ALA A 45 -0.79 8.66 -0.16
C ALA A 45 -0.68 7.54 0.89
N LEU A 46 0.39 7.63 1.69
CA LEU A 46 0.59 6.80 2.87
C LEU A 46 0.38 7.67 4.11
N LEU A 47 -0.60 7.33 4.93
CA LEU A 47 -0.70 7.84 6.29
C LEU A 47 0.01 6.92 7.26
N TYR A 48 0.70 7.51 8.21
CA TYR A 48 1.45 6.81 9.23
C TYR A 48 1.40 7.55 10.56
N GLU A 49 1.15 6.84 11.65
CA GLU A 49 1.27 7.36 13.01
C GLU A 49 1.79 6.26 13.93
N ASP A 50 2.94 6.49 14.56
CA ASP A 50 3.46 5.57 15.58
C ASP A 50 2.73 5.73 16.92
N GLN A 51 3.06 4.88 17.90
CA GLN A 51 2.44 4.89 19.23
C GLN A 51 2.60 6.21 20.02
N SER A 52 3.47 7.11 19.55
CA SER A 52 3.72 8.42 20.17
C SER A 52 3.05 9.57 19.43
N GLY A 53 2.18 9.29 18.45
CA GLY A 53 1.51 10.31 17.66
C GLY A 53 2.39 10.93 16.58
N ARG A 54 3.40 10.19 16.08
CA ARG A 54 4.38 10.73 15.11
C ARG A 54 4.36 10.03 13.75
N PRO A 55 4.53 10.79 12.64
CA PRO A 55 4.53 12.25 12.58
C PRO A 55 3.13 12.83 12.86
N PRO A 56 3.04 14.09 13.30
CA PRO A 56 1.77 14.80 13.34
C PRO A 56 1.22 15.02 11.90
N PRO A 57 -0.08 15.34 11.75
CA PRO A 57 -0.73 15.44 10.43
C PRO A 57 -0.02 16.35 9.41
N GLU A 58 0.53 17.47 9.86
CA GLU A 58 1.25 18.45 9.03
C GLU A 58 2.60 17.93 8.49
N ASP A 59 3.17 16.90 9.12
CA ASP A 59 4.46 16.29 8.79
C ASP A 59 4.30 14.93 8.08
N GLN A 60 3.09 14.60 7.62
CA GLN A 60 2.85 13.39 6.82
C GLN A 60 3.63 13.45 5.50
N PRO A 61 4.22 12.33 5.03
CA PRO A 61 4.97 12.32 3.79
C PRO A 61 4.04 12.56 2.59
N THR A 62 4.40 13.51 1.72
CA THR A 62 3.62 13.85 0.52
C THR A 62 4.42 13.68 -0.77
N PHE A 63 3.76 13.20 -1.82
CA PHE A 63 4.36 12.97 -3.14
C PHE A 63 3.60 13.79 -4.18
N GLN A 64 3.99 15.05 -4.37
CA GLN A 64 3.22 16.00 -5.21
C GLN A 64 3.38 15.79 -6.72
N GLU A 65 4.47 15.15 -7.17
CA GLU A 65 4.79 14.97 -8.60
C GLU A 65 4.67 13.52 -9.07
N GLY A 66 3.78 12.74 -8.44
CA GLY A 66 3.56 11.34 -8.79
C GLY A 66 2.80 11.14 -10.12
N PRO A 67 3.01 10.01 -10.80
CA PRO A 67 2.17 9.61 -11.93
C PRO A 67 0.72 9.42 -11.48
N LEU A 68 -0.22 9.78 -12.37
CA LEU A 68 -1.64 9.58 -12.17
C LEU A 68 -1.97 8.07 -12.13
N ILE A 69 -2.55 7.58 -11.04
CA ILE A 69 -2.90 6.15 -10.87
C ILE A 69 -4.40 5.85 -10.86
N ASN A 70 -5.24 6.88 -10.77
CA ASN A 70 -6.70 6.74 -10.81
C ASN A 70 -7.23 7.07 -12.22
N ASP A 71 -6.59 6.50 -13.24
CA ASP A 71 -6.91 6.72 -14.66
C ASP A 71 -7.75 5.58 -15.28
N GLY A 72 -8.18 4.60 -14.47
CA GLY A 72 -8.92 3.42 -14.93
C GLY A 72 -8.07 2.26 -15.42
N LYS A 73 -6.73 2.34 -15.34
CA LYS A 73 -5.81 1.26 -15.73
C LYS A 73 -5.19 0.57 -14.52
N TRP A 74 -4.54 -0.56 -14.81
CA TRP A 74 -3.77 -1.30 -13.83
C TRP A 74 -2.49 -0.56 -13.48
N HIS A 75 -2.25 -0.40 -12.19
CA HIS A 75 -1.02 0.16 -11.65
C HIS A 75 -0.45 -0.72 -10.56
N ARG A 76 0.88 -0.77 -10.49
CA ARG A 76 1.61 -1.33 -9.35
C ARG A 76 2.05 -0.17 -8.47
N VAL A 77 1.54 -0.10 -7.25
CA VAL A 77 1.86 0.97 -6.31
C VAL A 77 2.47 0.34 -5.07
N ALA A 78 3.69 0.75 -4.72
CA ALA A 78 4.38 0.25 -3.55
C ALA A 78 5.00 1.38 -2.72
N PHE A 79 4.87 1.25 -1.41
CA PHE A 79 5.55 2.10 -0.44
C PHE A 79 6.61 1.29 0.29
N SER A 80 7.82 1.83 0.40
CA SER A 80 8.87 1.34 1.31
C SER A 80 8.95 2.28 2.51
N VAL A 81 8.87 1.74 3.72
CA VAL A 81 9.08 2.46 4.97
C VAL A 81 10.35 1.93 5.62
N GLU A 82 11.42 2.72 5.56
CA GLU A 82 12.75 2.32 6.04
C GLU A 82 13.36 3.41 6.92
N GLY A 83 13.76 3.08 8.15
CA GLY A 83 14.39 4.03 9.06
C GLY A 83 13.52 5.25 9.38
N LYS A 84 13.77 6.40 8.74
CA LYS A 84 12.94 7.61 8.84
C LYS A 84 12.58 8.17 7.45
N ARG A 85 12.35 7.26 6.51
CA ARG A 85 12.10 7.57 5.11
C ARG A 85 10.90 6.76 4.61
N VAL A 86 10.14 7.34 3.69
CA VAL A 86 9.16 6.63 2.87
C VAL A 86 9.53 6.83 1.42
N SER A 87 9.64 5.74 0.66
CA SER A 87 9.82 5.79 -0.80
C SER A 87 8.58 5.27 -1.49
N LEU A 88 8.08 6.01 -2.49
CA LEU A 88 6.97 5.61 -3.34
C LEU A 88 7.52 5.06 -4.67
N TYR A 89 7.04 3.89 -5.06
CA TYR A 89 7.25 3.29 -6.36
C TYR A 89 5.91 3.15 -7.07
N VAL A 90 5.86 3.59 -8.33
CA VAL A 90 4.70 3.36 -9.22
C VAL A 90 5.19 2.72 -10.50
N ASP A 91 4.54 1.65 -10.91
CA ASP A 91 4.88 0.85 -12.08
C ASP A 91 6.37 0.53 -12.14
N CYS A 92 6.88 0.06 -10.99
CA CYS A 92 8.26 -0.37 -10.77
C CYS A 92 9.31 0.76 -10.81
N LYS A 93 8.89 2.03 -10.87
CA LYS A 93 9.80 3.19 -10.91
C LYS A 93 9.72 3.98 -9.62
N LEU A 94 10.87 4.39 -9.09
CA LEU A 94 10.93 5.29 -7.94
C LEU A 94 10.33 6.65 -8.34
N VAL A 95 9.26 7.04 -7.66
CA VAL A 95 8.63 8.36 -7.79
C VAL A 95 9.38 9.37 -6.92
N GLY A 96 9.72 8.98 -5.69
CA GLY A 96 10.48 9.82 -4.79
C GLY A 96 10.64 9.22 -3.41
N THR A 97 11.42 9.91 -2.58
CA THR A 97 11.64 9.53 -1.19
C THR A 97 11.44 10.74 -0.29
N GLN A 98 10.55 10.60 0.68
CA GLN A 98 10.24 11.63 1.66
C GLN A 98 10.75 11.25 3.05
N ARG A 99 10.93 12.26 3.89
CA ARG A 99 11.23 12.06 5.31
C ARG A 99 9.96 11.58 6.03
N LEU A 100 10.13 10.65 6.96
CA LEU A 100 9.09 10.19 7.87
C LEU A 100 9.46 10.59 9.30
N GLY A 101 8.72 11.53 9.88
CA GLY A 101 8.96 12.09 11.21
C GLY A 101 8.74 11.16 12.40
N ARG A 102 8.76 9.83 12.21
CA ARG A 102 8.51 8.84 13.28
C ARG A 102 9.61 8.78 14.35
N GLY A 103 9.26 8.21 15.50
CA GLY A 103 10.16 7.98 16.62
C GLY A 103 11.35 7.07 16.30
N SER A 104 12.32 6.98 17.22
CA SER A 104 13.48 6.08 17.08
C SER A 104 13.12 4.61 17.26
N SER A 105 12.07 4.32 18.04
CA SER A 105 11.51 2.98 18.28
C SER A 105 10.01 2.98 17.95
N PRO A 106 9.64 3.13 16.67
CA PRO A 106 8.25 3.24 16.27
C PRO A 106 7.56 1.87 16.35
N ARG A 107 6.28 1.86 16.69
CA ARG A 107 5.44 0.67 16.83
C ARG A 107 4.04 1.00 16.33
N LEU A 108 3.47 0.08 15.56
CA LEU A 108 2.06 0.08 15.22
C LEU A 108 1.36 -0.96 16.09
N ASP A 109 0.21 -0.61 16.64
CA ASP A 109 -0.59 -1.47 17.52
C ASP A 109 -1.56 -2.32 16.70
N THR A 110 -1.22 -3.58 16.50
CA THR A 110 -2.01 -4.55 15.73
C THR A 110 -3.14 -5.21 16.53
N ARG A 111 -3.45 -4.73 17.74
CA ARG A 111 -4.57 -5.25 18.55
C ARG A 111 -5.91 -4.59 18.24
N GLY A 112 -5.91 -3.56 17.39
CA GLY A 112 -7.13 -2.94 16.88
C GLY A 112 -7.65 -3.67 15.64
N ILE A 113 -8.03 -2.91 14.61
CA ILE A 113 -8.67 -3.44 13.40
C ILE A 113 -8.01 -2.94 12.14
N MET A 114 -8.16 -3.70 11.06
CA MET A 114 -7.77 -3.32 9.72
C MET A 114 -9.02 -3.35 8.83
N VAL A 115 -9.30 -2.23 8.18
CA VAL A 115 -10.44 -2.04 7.28
C VAL A 115 -9.91 -1.94 5.87
N PHE A 116 -10.57 -2.64 4.94
CA PHE A 116 -10.23 -2.66 3.53
C PHE A 116 -11.33 -1.94 2.74
N GLY A 117 -10.91 -1.14 1.77
CA GLY A 117 -11.80 -0.43 0.83
C GLY A 117 -12.51 0.79 1.39
N THR A 118 -12.23 1.22 2.63
CA THR A 118 -12.71 2.51 3.17
C THR A 118 -11.92 2.88 4.43
N ARG A 119 -12.20 4.08 4.96
CA ARG A 119 -11.81 4.53 6.29
C ARG A 119 -13.08 4.63 7.16
N ILE A 120 -12.95 4.41 8.46
CA ILE A 120 -14.07 4.55 9.39
C ILE A 120 -14.56 5.99 9.31
N LEU A 121 -15.88 6.17 9.12
CA LEU A 121 -16.58 7.45 8.93
C LEU A 121 -16.40 8.11 7.56
N ASP A 122 -15.67 7.52 6.61
CA ASP A 122 -15.69 8.00 5.22
C ASP A 122 -16.96 7.49 4.52
N ASP A 123 -17.62 8.36 3.77
CA ASP A 123 -18.75 7.98 2.89
C ASP A 123 -18.24 7.32 1.59
N ASP A 124 -17.04 7.72 1.15
CA ASP A 124 -16.40 7.19 -0.05
C ASP A 124 -15.82 5.79 0.21
N VAL A 125 -16.01 4.91 -0.78
CA VAL A 125 -15.47 3.55 -0.78
C VAL A 125 -14.57 3.33 -1.99
N TYR A 126 -13.61 2.42 -1.84
CA TYR A 126 -12.78 1.97 -2.95
C TYR A 126 -13.63 1.21 -3.96
N GLU A 127 -13.69 1.72 -5.18
CA GLU A 127 -14.30 1.07 -6.33
C GLU A 127 -13.22 0.72 -7.36
N GLY A 128 -12.99 -0.56 -7.58
CA GLY A 128 -11.96 -1.04 -8.48
C GLY A 128 -11.66 -2.52 -8.32
N ASP A 129 -10.62 -2.96 -9.01
CA ASP A 129 -10.09 -4.32 -8.91
C ASP A 129 -8.76 -4.31 -8.16
N ILE A 130 -8.57 -5.31 -7.29
CA ILE A 130 -7.33 -5.51 -6.55
C ILE A 130 -6.82 -6.90 -6.91
N GLN A 131 -5.62 -6.96 -7.47
CA GLN A 131 -4.93 -8.22 -7.73
C GLN A 131 -3.97 -8.58 -6.59
N GLN A 132 -3.37 -7.59 -5.94
CA GLN A 132 -2.39 -7.80 -4.88
C GLN A 132 -2.49 -6.70 -3.83
N LEU A 133 -2.43 -7.08 -2.55
CA LEU A 133 -2.23 -6.20 -1.40
C LEU A 133 -1.44 -6.96 -0.33
N LEU A 134 -0.16 -6.61 -0.18
CA LEU A 134 0.78 -7.28 0.73
C LEU A 134 1.44 -6.26 1.65
N ILE A 135 1.61 -6.62 2.93
CA ILE A 135 2.54 -5.95 3.84
C ILE A 135 3.70 -6.90 4.10
N VAL A 136 4.90 -6.49 3.71
CA VAL A 136 6.11 -7.32 3.76
C VAL A 136 7.09 -6.70 4.73
N SER A 137 7.69 -7.48 5.62
CA SER A 137 8.65 -6.98 6.62
C SER A 137 9.98 -6.51 6.03
N ASP A 138 10.24 -6.81 4.75
CA ASP A 138 11.40 -6.31 4.02
C ASP A 138 11.06 -4.97 3.35
N PRO A 139 11.71 -3.85 3.74
CA PRO A 139 11.52 -2.56 3.07
C PRO A 139 12.02 -2.54 1.62
N MET A 140 12.87 -3.48 1.19
CA MET A 140 13.31 -3.58 -0.21
C MET A 140 12.27 -4.21 -1.12
N ALA A 141 11.27 -4.91 -0.58
CA ALA A 141 10.22 -5.56 -1.37
C ALA A 141 9.44 -4.57 -2.27
N ALA A 142 9.32 -3.30 -1.88
CA ALA A 142 8.70 -2.26 -2.72
C ALA A 142 9.44 -2.05 -4.04
N LYS A 143 10.78 -2.03 -4.01
CA LYS A 143 11.63 -1.90 -5.18
C LYS A 143 11.55 -3.15 -6.06
N ASP A 144 11.46 -4.31 -5.43
CA ASP A 144 11.49 -5.62 -6.08
C ASP A 144 10.09 -6.16 -6.45
N GLN A 145 9.04 -5.33 -6.33
CA GLN A 145 7.65 -5.76 -6.55
C GLN A 145 7.48 -6.44 -7.91
N CYS A 146 8.11 -5.90 -8.96
CA CYS A 146 7.91 -6.37 -10.32
C CYS A 146 8.78 -7.55 -10.74
N THR A 147 9.77 -7.92 -9.92
CA THR A 147 10.69 -9.03 -10.17
C THR A 147 10.34 -10.23 -9.32
N HIS A 148 10.08 -10.04 -8.02
CA HIS A 148 9.84 -11.15 -7.10
C HIS A 148 8.37 -11.34 -6.72
N PHE A 149 7.59 -10.27 -6.58
CA PHE A 149 6.23 -10.37 -6.03
C PHE A 149 5.15 -10.45 -7.11
N SER A 150 5.37 -9.81 -8.25
CA SER A 150 4.46 -9.80 -9.39
C SER A 150 5.26 -9.81 -10.71
N PRO A 151 6.03 -10.88 -10.99
CA PRO A 151 6.70 -11.02 -12.27
C PRO A 151 5.67 -11.00 -13.42
N LEU A 152 6.09 -10.57 -14.60
CA LEU A 152 5.27 -10.76 -15.80
C LEU A 152 5.06 -12.27 -15.99
N CYS A 153 3.83 -12.67 -16.30
CA CYS A 153 3.58 -14.04 -16.75
C CYS A 153 4.54 -14.32 -17.92
N PRO A 154 5.29 -15.43 -17.91
CA PRO A 154 6.07 -15.84 -19.05
C PRO A 154 5.14 -15.82 -20.25
N SER A 155 5.48 -15.05 -21.30
CA SER A 155 4.68 -15.03 -22.51
C SER A 155 4.58 -16.48 -22.98
N THR A 156 3.37 -17.00 -22.90
CA THR A 156 3.13 -18.37 -23.25
C THR A 156 3.53 -18.57 -24.70
N GLN A 157 4.31 -19.62 -24.96
CA GLN A 157 4.58 -20.12 -26.30
C GLN A 157 3.27 -20.11 -27.12
N PRO A 158 3.32 -19.88 -28.45
CA PRO A 158 2.18 -19.54 -29.30
C PRO A 158 0.96 -20.50 -29.29
N ASN A 159 0.99 -21.60 -28.52
CA ASN A 159 -0.07 -22.62 -28.45
C ASN A 159 -0.66 -22.88 -27.05
N SER A 160 -0.41 -22.06 -26.02
CA SER A 160 -1.05 -22.32 -24.72
C SER A 160 -2.47 -21.77 -24.68
N LYS A 161 -3.44 -22.62 -24.33
CA LYS A 161 -4.82 -22.20 -24.05
C LYS A 161 -4.83 -21.15 -22.92
N PRO A 162 -5.74 -20.16 -22.96
CA PRO A 162 -5.82 -19.14 -21.91
C PRO A 162 -6.02 -19.83 -20.55
N HIS A 163 -5.09 -19.58 -19.63
CA HIS A 163 -5.22 -20.03 -18.26
C HIS A 163 -6.36 -19.22 -17.63
N SER A 164 -7.47 -19.89 -17.28
CA SER A 164 -8.51 -19.26 -16.49
C SER A 164 -7.91 -18.84 -15.15
N LEU A 165 -7.92 -17.54 -14.87
CA LEU A 165 -7.56 -17.01 -13.55
C LEU A 165 -8.53 -17.61 -12.53
N GLN A 166 -8.08 -18.60 -11.76
CA GLN A 166 -8.79 -19.05 -10.58
C GLN A 166 -8.26 -18.27 -9.39
N ALA A 167 -9.14 -17.56 -8.70
CA ALA A 167 -8.85 -17.09 -7.35
C ALA A 167 -8.50 -18.31 -6.48
N GLN A 168 -7.42 -18.21 -5.71
CA GLN A 168 -7.13 -19.23 -4.71
C GLN A 168 -8.19 -19.14 -3.63
N GLU A 169 -8.95 -20.21 -3.49
CA GLU A 169 -9.88 -20.39 -2.38
C GLU A 169 -9.06 -20.50 -1.08
N PRO A 170 -9.43 -19.80 0.00
CA PRO A 170 -8.70 -19.89 1.25
C PRO A 170 -8.74 -21.32 1.77
N GLU A 171 -7.59 -21.87 2.14
CA GLU A 171 -7.52 -23.16 2.83
C GLU A 171 -8.20 -23.03 4.21
N VAL A 172 -9.11 -23.96 4.52
CA VAL A 172 -9.91 -24.04 5.75
C VAL A 172 -9.12 -24.70 6.87
#